data_AF-A0A920MK89-F1
#
_entry.id   AF-A0A920MK89-F1
#
_cell.length_a   1.000
_cell.length_b   1.000
_cell.length_c   1.000
_cell.angle_alpha   90.00
_cell.angle_beta   90.00
_cell.angle_gamma   90.00
#
_symmetry.space_group_name_H-M   'P 1'
#
loop_
_entity.id
_entity.type
_entity.pdbx_description
1 polymer ?
#
loop_
_entity_poly.entity_id
_entity_poly.type
_entity_poly.pdbx_seq_one_letter_code
_entity_poly.pdbx_strand_id
1 'polypeptide(L)'
;MGYSTPQYRKTIQRELLALFGVQENLGAQNITGPPAADPSTGIIYTISRTNCGWRTIVPGEERDILLERPTGVTIADYAVGLGTPNGVRGPRGLPLEKPPYSRITAIDLNTGEHLWWIPNGGTPRFVQEHPALSRFRYPADRQH
;
A
#
# COMPACT_ATOMS: atom_id res chain seq x y z
N MET A 1 29.61 -42.34 -3.62
CA MET A 1 29.55 -40.99 -4.23
C MET A 1 28.47 -40.22 -3.48
N GLY A 2 28.86 -39.48 -2.44
CA GLY A 2 27.94 -38.68 -1.63
C GLY A 2 28.05 -37.22 -2.03
N TYR A 3 26.96 -36.61 -2.46
CA TYR A 3 26.92 -35.18 -2.75
C TYR A 3 26.77 -34.42 -1.42
N SER A 4 27.86 -33.74 -1.03
CA SER A 4 27.87 -32.77 0.07
C SER A 4 27.20 -31.48 -0.43
N THR A 5 25.99 -31.19 0.02
CA THR A 5 25.35 -29.87 -0.16
C THR A 5 26.10 -28.84 0.69
N PRO A 6 26.61 -27.73 0.12
CA PRO A 6 27.23 -26.69 0.92
C PRO A 6 26.17 -25.96 1.75
N GLN A 7 26.30 -26.02 3.07
CA GLN A 7 25.54 -25.21 4.03
C GLN A 7 25.94 -23.74 3.90
N TYR A 8 25.26 -22.98 3.03
CA TYR A 8 25.46 -21.53 2.93
C TYR A 8 24.64 -20.81 4.01
N ARG A 9 24.97 -21.02 5.28
CA ARG A 9 24.47 -20.21 6.38
C ARG A 9 25.40 -19.01 6.56
N LYS A 10 25.35 -18.06 5.61
CA LYS A 10 25.90 -16.72 5.87
C LYS A 10 24.86 -15.93 6.64
N THR A 11 25.16 -15.68 7.91
CA THR A 11 24.52 -14.66 8.72
C THR A 11 24.78 -13.30 8.06
N ILE A 12 23.88 -12.86 7.19
CA ILE A 12 23.92 -11.51 6.61
C ILE A 12 23.25 -10.58 7.63
N GLN A 13 24.01 -10.11 8.61
CA GLN A 13 23.70 -8.85 9.28
C GLN A 13 24.21 -7.72 8.37
N ARG A 14 23.45 -7.37 7.33
CA ARG A 14 23.66 -6.14 6.55
C ARG A 14 22.52 -5.19 6.86
N GLU A 15 22.87 -3.92 7.00
CA GLU A 15 22.00 -2.83 7.45
C GLU A 15 20.70 -2.80 6.66
N LEU A 16 19.63 -3.27 7.30
CA LEU A 16 18.30 -3.30 6.73
C LEU A 16 17.74 -1.87 6.74
N LEU A 17 17.74 -1.20 5.59
CA LEU A 17 17.12 0.12 5.45
C LEU A 17 15.62 -0.06 5.22
N ALA A 18 14.82 0.48 6.14
CA ALA A 18 13.37 0.53 6.04
C ALA A 18 12.92 1.94 5.65
N LEU A 19 12.21 2.08 4.53
CA LEU A 19 11.54 3.32 4.13
C LEU A 19 10.09 3.29 4.60
N PHE A 20 9.65 4.29 5.35
CA PHE A 20 8.26 4.42 5.81
C PHE A 20 7.53 5.51 5.02
N GLY A 21 6.29 5.27 4.61
CA GLY A 21 5.51 6.22 3.82
C GLY A 21 4.01 6.20 4.14
N VAL A 22 3.32 7.24 3.71
CA VAL A 22 1.86 7.32 3.62
C VAL A 22 1.51 7.30 2.13
N GLN A 23 0.58 6.45 1.72
CA GLN A 23 0.21 6.16 0.32
C GLN A 23 1.30 5.43 -0.48
N GLU A 24 1.97 4.44 0.12
CA GLU A 24 3.01 3.67 -0.60
C GLU A 24 2.48 2.71 -1.68
N ASN A 25 3.38 2.36 -2.61
CA ASN A 25 3.33 1.44 -3.77
C ASN A 25 2.14 1.51 -4.73
N LEU A 26 0.92 1.63 -4.23
CA LEU A 26 -0.30 1.81 -5.02
C LEU A 26 -0.58 3.29 -5.29
N GLY A 27 0.12 4.19 -4.58
CA GLY A 27 -0.16 5.62 -4.61
C GLY A 27 -1.53 5.96 -4.04
N ALA A 28 -1.86 7.25 -4.05
CA ALA A 28 -3.22 7.69 -3.81
C ALA A 28 -4.16 7.14 -4.88
N GLN A 29 -3.76 7.29 -6.15
CA GLN A 29 -4.44 6.81 -7.35
C GLN A 29 -3.64 5.66 -7.94
N ASN A 30 -4.32 4.56 -8.29
CA ASN A 30 -3.69 3.42 -8.95
C ASN A 30 -4.29 3.19 -10.34
N ILE A 31 -3.56 2.50 -11.22
CA ILE A 31 -3.94 2.23 -12.62
C ILE A 31 -5.31 1.56 -12.78
N THR A 32 -5.78 0.84 -11.76
CA THR A 32 -7.07 0.13 -11.75
C THR A 32 -8.27 1.05 -11.54
N GLY A 33 -8.06 2.35 -11.30
CA GLY A 33 -9.10 3.35 -11.12
C GLY A 33 -8.68 4.68 -11.72
N PRO A 34 -8.56 4.80 -13.05
CA PRO A 34 -8.19 6.06 -13.67
C PRO A 34 -9.25 7.13 -13.36
N PRO A 35 -8.84 8.38 -13.16
CA PRO A 35 -9.78 9.46 -12.92
C PRO A 35 -10.66 9.68 -14.17
N ALA A 36 -11.92 10.04 -13.95
CA ALA A 36 -12.86 10.40 -15.01
C ALA A 36 -13.11 11.90 -14.95
N ALA A 37 -13.11 12.58 -16.10
CA ALA A 37 -13.37 14.01 -16.19
C ALA A 37 -14.65 14.29 -16.99
N ASP A 38 -15.46 15.24 -16.51
CA ASP A 38 -16.59 15.80 -17.23
C ASP A 38 -16.20 17.22 -17.75
N PRO A 39 -15.96 17.37 -19.05
CA PRO A 39 -15.53 18.64 -19.62
C PRO A 39 -16.64 19.71 -19.65
N SER A 40 -17.91 19.31 -19.56
CA SER A 40 -19.02 20.26 -19.59
C SER A 40 -19.19 21.02 -18.27
N THR A 41 -18.83 20.37 -17.15
CA THR A 41 -18.86 20.94 -15.80
C THR A 41 -17.47 21.34 -15.31
N GLY A 42 -16.40 20.89 -15.97
CA GLY A 42 -15.03 21.15 -15.56
C GLY A 42 -14.61 20.35 -14.32
N ILE A 43 -15.26 19.23 -14.04
CA ILE A 43 -15.02 18.43 -12.82
C ILE A 43 -14.25 17.15 -13.15
N ILE A 44 -13.23 16.83 -12.36
CA ILE A 44 -12.57 15.53 -12.35
C ILE A 44 -12.94 14.74 -11.10
N TYR A 45 -13.24 13.45 -11.30
CA TYR A 45 -13.54 12.49 -10.25
C TYR A 45 -12.36 11.54 -10.10
N THR A 46 -11.81 11.45 -8.89
CA THR A 46 -10.57 10.72 -8.62
C THR A 46 -10.74 9.77 -7.42
N ILE A 47 -10.22 8.54 -7.50
CA ILE A 47 -10.40 7.50 -6.49
C ILE A 47 -9.15 7.35 -5.64
N SER A 48 -9.12 7.96 -4.46
CA SER A 48 -7.95 7.84 -3.60
C SER A 48 -8.05 6.67 -2.63
N ARG A 49 -6.90 6.08 -2.30
CA ARG A 49 -6.73 5.13 -1.19
C ARG A 49 -5.86 5.74 -0.09
N THR A 50 -6.14 5.33 1.14
CA THR A 50 -5.35 5.68 2.32
C THR A 50 -4.80 4.39 2.91
N ASN A 51 -3.47 4.24 2.87
CA ASN A 51 -2.72 3.13 3.43
C ASN A 51 -1.33 3.65 3.82
N CYS A 52 -0.79 3.24 4.95
CA CYS A 52 0.61 3.46 5.31
C CYS A 52 1.32 2.11 5.46
N GLY A 53 2.62 2.14 5.24
CA GLY A 53 3.41 0.95 4.96
C GLY A 53 4.86 1.31 4.97
N TRP A 54 5.67 0.26 4.87
CA TRP A 54 7.10 0.41 4.81
C TRP A 54 7.66 -0.50 3.74
N ARG A 55 8.87 -0.21 3.28
CA ARG A 55 9.61 -1.00 2.29
C ARG A 55 10.97 -1.34 2.87
N THR A 56 11.32 -2.61 2.85
CA THR A 56 12.72 -3.01 3.00
C THR A 56 13.42 -2.74 1.69
N ILE A 57 14.48 -1.95 1.72
CA ILE A 57 15.38 -1.75 0.60
C ILE A 57 16.59 -2.65 0.80
N VAL A 58 16.88 -3.48 -0.20
CA VAL A 58 18.04 -4.37 -0.22
C VAL A 58 18.87 -4.09 -1.48
N PRO A 59 20.18 -4.40 -1.49
CA PRO A 59 20.96 -4.38 -2.72
C PRO A 59 20.33 -5.27 -3.81
N GLY A 60 20.37 -4.83 -5.06
CA GLY A 60 19.77 -5.57 -6.18
C GLY A 60 20.36 -6.97 -6.35
N GLU A 61 21.68 -7.12 -6.14
CA GLU A 61 22.38 -8.40 -6.17
C GLU A 61 21.78 -9.41 -5.16
N GLU A 62 21.40 -8.93 -3.97
CA GLU A 62 20.79 -9.76 -2.93
C GLU A 62 19.36 -10.16 -3.31
N ARG A 63 18.64 -9.25 -3.99
CA ARG A 63 17.28 -9.53 -4.48
C ARG A 63 17.26 -10.57 -5.59
N ASP A 64 18.25 -10.55 -6.49
CA ASP A 64 18.35 -11.44 -7.64
C ASP A 64 18.65 -12.89 -7.23
N ILE A 65 19.46 -13.11 -6.18
CA ILE A 65 19.76 -14.45 -5.64
C ILE A 65 18.48 -15.16 -5.15
N LEU A 66 17.48 -14.39 -4.72
CA LEU A 66 16.20 -14.92 -4.22
C LEU A 66 15.18 -15.19 -5.33
N LEU A 67 15.47 -14.86 -6.59
CA LEU A 67 14.60 -15.14 -7.71
C LEU A 67 14.90 -16.52 -8.28
N GLU A 68 13.86 -17.32 -8.55
CA GLU A 68 14.01 -18.64 -9.19
C GLU A 68 14.62 -18.51 -10.60
N ARG A 69 14.34 -17.39 -11.28
CA ARG A 69 14.81 -17.10 -12.65
C ARG A 69 15.25 -15.64 -12.76
N PRO A 70 16.45 -15.27 -12.31
CA PRO A 70 16.95 -13.90 -12.44
C PRO A 70 17.31 -13.60 -13.90
N THR A 71 17.42 -12.32 -14.24
CA THR A 71 17.82 -11.81 -15.57
C THR A 71 19.27 -12.15 -15.94
N GLY A 72 20.06 -12.70 -15.00
CA GLY A 72 21.48 -13.02 -15.19
C GLY A 72 22.42 -11.82 -15.02
N VAL A 73 21.86 -10.61 -14.98
CA VAL A 73 22.56 -9.36 -14.64
C VAL A 73 21.68 -8.56 -13.69
N THR A 74 22.30 -7.89 -12.72
CA THR A 74 21.62 -6.99 -11.80
C THR A 74 21.42 -5.64 -12.48
N ILE A 75 20.15 -5.25 -12.65
CA ILE A 75 19.75 -4.04 -13.40
C ILE A 75 19.46 -2.82 -12.52
N ALA A 76 19.42 -3.01 -11.20
CA ALA A 76 19.14 -1.95 -10.23
C ALA A 76 20.08 -2.10 -9.03
N ASP A 77 20.67 -0.98 -8.57
CA ASP A 77 21.55 -0.99 -7.40
C ASP A 77 20.81 -1.41 -6.12
N TYR A 78 19.52 -1.08 -6.04
CA TYR A 78 18.63 -1.39 -4.92
C TYR A 78 17.28 -1.89 -5.40
N ALA A 79 16.67 -2.78 -4.61
CA ALA A 79 15.36 -3.35 -4.89
C ALA A 79 14.53 -3.51 -3.61
N VAL A 80 13.21 -3.68 -3.78
CA VAL A 80 12.31 -4.00 -2.67
C VAL A 80 12.53 -5.45 -2.24
N GLY A 81 12.88 -5.62 -0.96
CA GLY A 81 13.06 -6.93 -0.33
C GLY A 81 11.78 -7.76 -0.29
N LEU A 82 11.93 -9.09 -0.36
CA LEU A 82 10.82 -10.03 -0.23
C LEU A 82 10.16 -9.95 1.15
N GLY A 83 8.85 -10.20 1.19
CA GLY A 83 8.09 -10.23 2.44
C GLY A 83 7.75 -8.85 3.02
N THR A 84 8.07 -7.76 2.32
CA THR A 84 7.67 -6.42 2.77
C THR A 84 6.14 -6.28 2.76
N PRO A 85 5.49 -6.06 3.91
CA PRO A 85 4.03 -5.94 4.00
C PRO A 85 3.48 -4.72 3.25
N ASN A 86 2.34 -4.90 2.57
CA ASN A 86 1.49 -3.78 2.17
C ASN A 86 0.62 -3.39 3.37
N GLY A 87 1.05 -2.40 4.15
CA GLY A 87 0.33 -1.94 5.34
C GLY A 87 1.14 -2.04 6.64
N VAL A 88 0.91 -1.11 7.55
CA VAL A 88 1.40 -1.16 8.94
C VAL A 88 0.33 -1.79 9.81
N ARG A 89 0.65 -2.92 10.43
CA ARG A 89 -0.20 -3.51 11.46
C ARG A 89 -0.05 -2.68 12.74
N GLY A 90 -1.12 -2.00 13.11
CA GLY A 90 -1.25 -1.31 14.38
C GLY A 90 -1.50 -2.26 15.56
N PRO A 91 -1.63 -1.72 16.78
CA PRO A 91 -1.88 -2.49 17.98
C PRO A 91 -3.11 -3.39 17.84
N ARG A 92 -3.00 -4.65 18.29
CA ARG A 92 -4.06 -5.69 18.20
C ARG A 92 -4.42 -6.09 16.75
N GLY A 93 -3.54 -5.84 15.79
CA GLY A 93 -3.73 -6.28 14.39
C GLY A 93 -4.69 -5.41 13.57
N LEU A 94 -5.09 -4.24 14.11
CA LEU A 94 -5.88 -3.25 13.39
C LEU A 94 -4.99 -2.42 12.44
N PRO A 95 -5.52 -1.86 11.34
CA PRO A 95 -4.80 -0.87 10.55
C PRO A 95 -4.44 0.35 11.40
N LEU A 96 -3.33 1.03 11.09
CA LEU A 96 -2.94 2.25 11.77
C LEU A 96 -3.87 3.42 11.39
N GLU A 97 -4.44 3.37 10.20
CA GLU A 97 -5.31 4.40 9.63
C GLU A 97 -6.77 4.15 10.01
N LYS A 98 -7.47 5.24 10.31
CA LYS A 98 -8.93 5.19 10.49
C LYS A 98 -9.62 5.10 9.12
N PRO A 99 -10.74 4.35 9.03
CA PRO A 99 -11.57 4.38 7.83
C PRO A 99 -12.12 5.79 7.56
N PRO A 100 -12.42 6.12 6.28
CA PRO A 100 -12.50 5.22 5.12
C PRO A 100 -11.14 4.98 4.45
N TYR A 101 -10.91 3.73 4.02
CA TYR A 101 -9.66 3.32 3.35
C TYR A 101 -9.61 3.68 1.86
N SER A 102 -10.75 4.01 1.26
CA SER A 102 -10.82 4.59 -0.08
C SER A 102 -11.96 5.60 -0.18
N ARG A 103 -11.81 6.61 -1.06
CA ARG A 103 -12.79 7.67 -1.31
C ARG A 103 -12.78 8.09 -2.78
N ILE A 104 -13.93 8.56 -3.26
CA ILE A 104 -14.04 9.32 -4.51
C ILE A 104 -14.04 10.81 -4.13
N THR A 105 -13.19 11.61 -4.76
CA THR A 105 -13.15 13.06 -4.60
C THR A 105 -13.50 13.71 -5.93
N ALA A 106 -14.42 14.68 -5.90
CA ALA A 106 -14.69 15.57 -7.01
C ALA A 106 -13.83 16.83 -6.87
N ILE A 107 -13.11 17.20 -7.92
CA ILE A 107 -12.19 18.33 -7.95
C ILE A 107 -12.58 19.21 -9.14
N ASP A 108 -12.75 20.51 -8.90
CA ASP A 108 -12.94 21.50 -9.96
C ASP A 108 -11.59 21.77 -10.64
N LEU A 109 -11.53 21.57 -11.96
CA LEU A 109 -10.31 21.75 -12.75
C LEU A 109 -9.97 23.22 -13.00
N ASN A 110 -10.91 24.15 -12.83
CA ASN A 110 -10.67 25.57 -13.02
C ASN A 110 -9.99 26.19 -11.79
N THR A 111 -10.35 25.73 -10.60
CA THR A 111 -9.91 26.30 -9.31
C THR A 111 -8.93 25.39 -8.56
N GLY A 112 -8.97 24.08 -8.82
CA GLY A 112 -8.26 23.06 -8.04
C GLY A 112 -8.95 22.70 -6.72
N GLU A 113 -10.15 23.23 -6.45
CA GLU A 113 -10.84 22.99 -5.18
C GLU A 113 -11.49 21.60 -5.12
N HIS A 114 -11.50 21.01 -3.92
CA HIS A 114 -12.24 19.79 -3.65
C HIS A 114 -13.70 20.13 -3.36
N LEU A 115 -14.59 19.81 -4.30
CA LEU A 115 -16.02 20.09 -4.18
C LEU A 115 -16.68 19.22 -3.11
N TRP A 116 -16.41 17.93 -3.16
CA TRP A 116 -16.92 16.94 -2.22
C TRP A 116 -16.11 15.65 -2.29
N TRP A 117 -16.29 14.79 -1.29
CA TRP A 117 -15.80 13.42 -1.33
C TRP A 117 -16.81 12.46 -0.69
N ILE A 118 -16.81 11.22 -1.16
CA ILE A 118 -17.61 10.12 -0.60
C ILE A 118 -16.72 8.90 -0.35
N PRO A 119 -16.98 8.08 0.68
CA PRO A 119 -16.25 6.83 0.89
C PRO A 119 -16.52 5.87 -0.28
N ASN A 120 -15.47 5.23 -0.79
CA ASN A 120 -15.53 4.23 -1.84
C ASN A 120 -15.30 2.84 -1.22
N GLY A 121 -16.39 2.13 -0.94
CA GLY A 121 -16.36 0.82 -0.29
C GLY A 121 -16.48 0.89 1.25
N GLY A 122 -16.83 -0.26 1.83
CA GLY A 122 -17.03 -0.42 3.27
C GLY A 122 -15.74 -0.61 4.06
N THR A 123 -15.84 -0.41 5.37
CA THR A 123 -14.76 -0.80 6.31
C THR A 123 -14.63 -2.34 6.28
N PRO A 124 -13.42 -2.93 6.16
CA PRO A 124 -13.27 -4.38 6.14
C PRO A 124 -13.89 -5.05 7.36
N ARG A 125 -14.46 -6.24 7.16
CA ARG A 125 -15.17 -7.00 8.20
C ARG A 125 -14.35 -7.22 9.47
N PHE A 126 -13.06 -7.54 9.34
CA PHE A 126 -12.17 -7.75 10.48
C PHE A 126 -11.96 -6.50 11.35
N VAL A 127 -12.17 -5.30 10.78
CA VAL A 127 -12.14 -4.02 11.51
C VAL A 127 -13.49 -3.73 12.13
N GLN A 128 -14.60 -3.99 11.40
CA GLN A 128 -15.96 -3.81 11.90
C GLN A 128 -16.27 -4.70 13.11
N GLU A 129 -15.85 -5.96 13.05
CA GLU A 129 -16.11 -6.98 14.08
C GLU A 129 -15.06 -6.97 15.21
N HIS A 130 -14.07 -6.07 15.15
CA HIS A 130 -12.99 -6.07 16.13
C HIS A 130 -13.52 -5.64 17.52
N PRO A 131 -13.28 -6.42 18.60
CA PRO A 131 -13.83 -6.12 19.93
C PRO A 131 -13.49 -4.71 20.44
N ALA A 132 -12.30 -4.22 20.11
CA ALA A 132 -11.83 -2.88 20.45
C ALA A 132 -12.58 -1.73 19.76
N LEU A 133 -13.28 -2.01 18.67
CA LEU A 133 -13.99 -1.02 17.84
C LEU A 133 -15.51 -1.18 17.91
N SER A 134 -16.01 -2.06 18.78
CA SER A 134 -17.45 -2.33 19.00
C SER A 134 -18.31 -1.10 19.32
N ARG A 135 -17.70 0.01 19.74
CA ARG A 135 -18.39 1.29 20.04
C ARG A 135 -18.25 2.34 18.94
N PHE A 136 -17.50 2.05 17.87
CA PHE A 136 -17.24 3.00 16.78
C PHE A 136 -18.28 2.84 15.67
N ARG A 137 -18.76 3.96 15.11
CA ARG A 137 -19.60 3.98 13.90
C ARG A 137 -18.77 4.38 12.70
N TYR A 138 -18.93 3.71 11.55
CA TYR A 138 -18.10 3.94 10.39
C TYR A 138 -18.73 4.93 9.40
N PRO A 139 -17.93 5.70 8.64
CA PRO A 139 -18.46 6.68 7.69
C PRO A 139 -19.28 6.08 6.55
N ALA A 140 -18.98 4.85 6.12
CA ALA A 140 -19.76 4.15 5.09
C ALA A 140 -21.18 3.76 5.56
N ASP A 141 -21.42 3.78 6.87
CA ASP A 141 -22.72 3.44 7.48
C ASP A 141 -23.62 4.68 7.65
N ARG A 142 -23.12 5.88 7.29
CA ARG A 142 -23.91 7.11 7.22
C ARG A 142 -24.51 7.28 5.83
N GLN A 143 -25.54 6.49 5.51
CA GLN A 143 -26.50 6.84 4.47
C GLN A 143 -27.77 7.37 5.14
N HIS A 144 -27.78 8.69 5.42
CA HIS A 144 -28.97 9.46 5.74
C HIS A 144 -28.79 10.87 5.20
#